data_AF-A0A383DR40-F1
#
_entry.id   AF-A0A383DR40-F1
#
_cell.length_a   1.000
_cell.length_b   1.000
_cell.length_c   1.000
_cell.angle_alpha   90.00
_cell.angle_beta   90.00
_cell.angle_gamma   90.00
#
_symmetry.space_group_name_H-M   'P 1'
#
loop_
_entity.id
_entity.type
_entity.pdbx_description
1 polymer ?
#
loop_
_entity_poly.entity_id
_entity_poly.type
_entity_poly.pdbx_seq_one_letter_code
_entity_poly.pdbx_strand_id
1 'polypeptide(L)' 'MVGDVVLSLARFPVVSESTLLKEALEEMGRPRLGIVCIVDAENRLLGIVTDGDIRRRLLEVQKPFSAFFVDDALDHAI' A
#
# COMPACT_ATOMS: atom_id res chain seq x y z
N MET A 1 -13.20 -23.18 -4.43
CA MET A 1 -13.92 -22.12 -3.69
C MET A 1 -12.95 -20.98 -3.38
N VAL A 2 -13.44 -19.79 -3.02
CA VAL A 2 -12.58 -18.65 -2.62
C VAL A 2 -11.58 -19.04 -1.52
N GLY A 3 -11.97 -19.97 -0.63
CA GLY A 3 -11.11 -20.54 0.41
C GLY A 3 -9.84 -21.23 -0.08
N ASP A 4 -9.79 -21.71 -1.33
CA ASP A 4 -8.66 -22.47 -1.87
C ASP A 4 -7.53 -21.55 -2.38
N VAL A 5 -7.77 -20.23 -2.44
CA VAL A 5 -6.84 -19.21 -2.98
C VAL A 5 -6.55 -18.11 -1.95
N VAL A 6 -6.87 -18.35 -0.66
CA VAL A 6 -6.62 -17.36 0.40
C VAL A 6 -5.13 -17.30 0.71
N LEU A 7 -4.52 -16.15 0.45
CA LEU A 7 -3.18 -15.86 0.95
C LEU A 7 -3.26 -15.67 2.46
N SER A 8 -2.38 -16.36 3.19
CA SER A 8 -2.22 -16.14 4.63
C SER A 8 -1.79 -14.68 4.86
N LEU A 9 -2.42 -14.00 5.83
CA LEU A 9 -2.04 -12.65 6.26
C LEU A 9 -0.56 -12.55 6.64
N ALA A 10 0.06 -13.63 7.12
CA ALA A 10 1.49 -13.68 7.40
C ALA A 10 2.39 -13.51 6.15
N ARG A 11 1.82 -13.56 4.95
CA ARG A 11 2.50 -13.37 3.66
C ARG A 11 2.01 -12.13 2.90
N PHE A 12 1.05 -11.40 3.46
CA PHE A 12 0.49 -10.21 2.83
C PHE A 12 1.19 -8.95 3.36
N PRO A 13 1.59 -7.99 2.51
CA PRO A 13 2.13 -6.72 2.96
C PRO A 13 1.05 -5.97 3.74
N VAL A 14 1.33 -5.68 5.00
CA VAL A 14 0.48 -4.89 5.88
C VAL A 14 1.34 -3.83 6.54
N VAL A 15 0.88 -2.58 6.51
CA VAL A 15 1.55 -1.43 7.11
C VAL A 15 0.57 -0.63 7.97
N SER A 16 1.07 0.21 8.88
CA SER A 16 0.21 1.06 9.72
C SER A 16 -0.31 2.28 8.96
N GLU A 17 -1.40 2.86 9.46
CA GLU A 17 -2.00 4.10 8.94
C GLU A 17 -1.05 5.30 8.84
N SER A 18 0.03 5.31 9.63
CA SER A 18 1.06 6.36 9.65
C SER A 18 2.28 6.07 8.77
N THR A 19 2.23 5.03 7.94
CA THR A 19 3.38 4.59 7.13
C THR A 19 3.55 5.50 5.93
N LEU A 20 4.79 5.91 5.64
CA LEU A 20 5.08 6.74 4.48
C LEU A 20 4.89 5.95 3.18
N LEU A 21 4.51 6.64 2.10
CA LEU A 21 4.30 6.02 0.80
C LEU A 21 5.52 5.22 0.34
N LYS A 22 6.74 5.75 0.53
CA LYS A 22 7.98 5.03 0.20
C LYS A 22 8.07 3.67 0.89
N GLU A 23 7.80 3.62 2.19
CA GLU A 23 7.90 2.41 3.00
C GLU A 23 6.83 1.40 2.58
N ALA A 24 5.62 1.88 2.30
CA ALA A 24 4.54 1.06 1.75
C ALA A 24 4.94 0.42 0.41
N LEU A 25 5.56 1.17 -0.50
CA LEU A 25 6.07 0.65 -1.79
C LEU A 25 7.18 -0.40 -1.60
N GLU A 26 8.07 -0.20 -0.61
CA GLU A 26 9.11 -1.17 -0.28
C GLU A 26 8.51 -2.50 0.25
N GLU A 27 7.48 -2.43 1.09
CA GLU A 27 6.77 -3.61 1.58
C GLU A 27 6.00 -4.34 0.46
N MET A 28 5.36 -3.62 -0.47
CA MET A 28 4.72 -4.23 -1.65
C MET A 28 5.70 -5.07 -2.48
N GLY A 29 6.96 -4.61 -2.57
CA GLY A 29 8.00 -5.27 -3.36
C GLY A 29 8.47 -6.60 -2.79
N ARG A 30 8.38 -6.82 -1.47
CA ARG A 30 8.92 -8.02 -0.80
C ARG A 30 8.27 -9.32 -1.27
N PRO A 31 6.94 -9.48 -1.24
CA PRO A 31 6.29 -10.69 -1.76
C PRO A 31 5.92 -10.59 -3.25
N ARG A 32 6.27 -9.49 -3.94
CA ARG A 32 5.92 -9.21 -5.36
C ARG A 32 4.43 -9.35 -5.66
N LEU A 33 3.58 -8.94 -4.71
CA LEU A 33 2.13 -8.99 -4.87
C LEU A 33 1.57 -7.74 -5.53
N GLY A 34 2.32 -6.63 -5.55
CA GLY A 34 1.88 -5.36 -6.15
C GLY A 34 0.72 -4.71 -5.39
N ILE A 35 0.52 -5.09 -4.13
CA ILE A 35 -0.51 -4.60 -3.22
C ILE A 35 0.00 -4.55 -1.78
N VAL A 36 -0.44 -3.56 -1.01
CA VAL A 36 -0.26 -3.46 0.44
C VAL A 36 -1.55 -3.03 1.11
N CYS A 37 -1.83 -3.62 2.26
CA CYS A 37 -2.95 -3.26 3.13
C CYS A 37 -2.49 -2.25 4.18
N ILE A 38 -3.30 -1.23 4.43
CA ILE A 38 -3.07 -0.25 5.48
C ILE A 38 -4.08 -0.50 6.59
N VAL A 39 -3.60 -0.65 7.82
CA VAL A 39 -4.44 -0.97 8.99
C VAL A 39 -4.25 0.02 10.13
N ASP A 40 -5.27 0.15 10.96
CA ASP A 40 -5.17 0.87 12.23
C ASP A 40 -4.50 0.04 13.34
N ALA A 41 -4.39 0.62 14.54
CA ALA A 41 -3.81 -0.02 15.71
C ALA A 41 -4.56 -1.29 16.17
N GLU A 42 -5.84 -1.44 15.81
CA GLU A 42 -6.65 -2.62 16.08
C GLU A 42 -6.62 -3.66 14.95
N ASN A 43 -5.73 -3.50 13.96
CA ASN A 43 -5.63 -4.32 12.74
C ASN A 43 -6.89 -4.31 11.87
N ARG A 44 -7.68 -3.23 11.91
CA ARG A 44 -8.81 -3.06 10.99
C ARG A 44 -8.29 -2.45 9.69
N LEU A 45 -8.72 -3.00 8.56
CA LEU A 45 -8.35 -2.52 7.23
C LEU A 45 -8.93 -1.12 6.99
N LEU A 46 -8.06 -0.16 6.71
CA LEU A 46 -8.42 1.21 6.36
C LEU A 46 -8.42 1.45 4.85
N GLY A 47 -7.54 0.76 4.13
CA GLY A 47 -7.44 0.89 2.67
C GLY A 47 -6.34 0.00 2.09
N ILE A 48 -6.25 0.01 0.76
CA ILE A 48 -5.19 -0.69 0.02
C ILE A 48 -4.49 0.24 -0.97
N VAL A 49 -3.23 -0.04 -1.26
CA VAL A 49 -2.49 0.60 -2.35
C VAL A 49 -2.02 -0.48 -3.31
N THR A 50 -2.21 -0.28 -4.62
CA THR A 50 -1.73 -1.18 -5.67
C THR A 50 -0.79 -0.48 -6.64
N ASP A 51 0.01 -1.25 -7.39
CA ASP A 51 0.85 -0.72 -8.49
C ASP A 51 0.03 0.10 -9.50
N GLY A 52 -1.25 -0.25 -9.69
CA GLY A 52 -2.17 0.49 -10.55
C GLY A 52 -2.50 1.88 -10.02
N ASP A 53 -2.71 2.01 -8.71
CA ASP A 53 -2.94 3.30 -8.04
C ASP A 53 -1.70 4.18 -8.16
N ILE A 54 -0.53 3.62 -7.86
CA ILE A 54 0.75 4.33 -7.96
C ILE A 54 1.00 4.83 -9.37
N ARG A 55 0.82 3.98 -10.39
CA ARG A 55 0.93 4.39 -11.78
C ARG A 55 -0.03 5.54 -12.12
N ARG A 56 -1.29 5.47 -11.68
CA ARG A 56 -2.27 6.55 -11.91
C ARG A 56 -1.84 7.84 -11.23
N ARG A 57 -1.46 7.79 -9.95
CA ARG A 57 -1.00 8.95 -9.19
C ARG A 57 0.23 9.59 -9.83
N LEU A 58 1.20 8.80 -10.27
CA LEU A 58 2.41 9.32 -10.94
C LEU A 58 2.11 10.08 -12.25
N LEU A 59 0.97 9.83 -12.90
CA LEU A 59 0.55 10.54 -14.10
C LEU A 59 -0.20 11.86 -13.79
N GLU A 60 -0.71 12.02 -12.57
CA GLU A 60 -1.53 13.16 -12.15
C GLU A 60 -0.79 14.12 -11.20
N VAL A 61 0.13 13.59 -10.39
CA VAL A 61 0.84 14.36 -9.36
C VAL A 61 1.88 15.28 -9.98
N GLN A 62 1.86 16.56 -9.60
CA GLN A 62 2.82 17.56 -10.09
C GLN A 62 3.98 17.82 -9.12
N LYS A 63 3.97 17.19 -7.95
CA LYS A 63 5.02 17.38 -6.95
C LYS A 63 6.29 16.59 -7.30
N PRO A 64 7.47 17.07 -6.87
CA PRO A 64 8.69 16.30 -6.97
C PRO A 64 8.57 14.94 -6.27
N PHE A 65 9.27 13.91 -6.77
CA PHE A 65 9.21 12.57 -6.18
C PHE A 65 9.59 12.53 -4.70
N SER A 66 10.53 13.37 -4.26
CA SER A 66 10.90 13.48 -2.85
C SER A 66 9.72 13.89 -1.97
N ALA A 67 8.88 14.81 -2.45
CA ALA A 67 7.67 15.22 -1.75
C ALA A 67 6.56 14.18 -1.85
N PHE A 68 6.47 13.44 -2.97
CA PHE A 68 5.49 12.35 -3.11
C PHE A 68 5.78 11.17 -2.18
N PHE A 69 7.05 10.82 -2.01
CA PHE A 69 7.45 9.67 -1.21
C PHE A 69 7.30 9.84 0.30
N VAL A 70 7.12 11.07 0.77
CA VAL A 70 6.91 11.40 2.19
C VAL A 70 5.44 11.68 2.53
N ASP A 71 4.53 11.46 1.59
CA ASP A 71 3.10 11.42 1.93
C ASP A 71 2.78 10.21 2.81
N ASP A 72 1.71 10.32 3.58
CA ASP A 72 1.08 9.17 4.19
C ASP A 72 0.56 8.24 3.10
N ALA A 73 0.87 6.94 3.20
CA ALA A 73 0.43 5.95 2.22
C ALA A 73 -1.10 5.88 2.14
N LEU A 74 -1.78 6.19 3.25
CA LEU A 74 -3.24 6.18 3.36
C LEU A 74 -3.90 7.20 2.43
N ASP A 75 -3.25 8.34 2.15
CA ASP A 75 -3.78 9.36 1.22
C ASP A 75 -3.85 8.85 -0.24
N HIS A 76 -3.12 7.78 -0.54
CA HIS A 76 -3.06 7.15 -1.86
C HIS A 76 -3.85 5.85 -1.94
N ALA A 77 -4.50 5.45 -0.85
CA ALA A 77 -5.29 4.25 -0.78
C ALA A 77 -6.68 4.42 -1.45
N ILE A 78 -7.24 3.30 -1.86
CA ILE A 78 -8.63 3.13 -2.32
C ILE A 78 -9.47 2.40 -1.27
#